data_AF-A0A9C8WRI3-F1
#
_entry.id   AF-A0A9C8WRI3-F1
#
_cell.length_a   1.000
_cell.length_b   1.000
_cell.length_c   1.000
_cell.angle_alpha   90.00
_cell.angle_beta   90.00
_cell.angle_gamma   90.00
#
_symmetry.space_group_name_H-M   'P 1'
#
loop_
_entity.id
_entity.type
_entity.pdbx_description
1 polymer ?
#
loop_
_entity_poly.entity_id
_entity_poly.type
_entity_poly.pdbx_seq_one_letter_code
_entity_poly.pdbx_strand_id
1 'polypeptide(L)'
;MTTEPENICLDCHAFRPVSFAAGKEMGICLLDPVFDPYLDEIIERDSFDGCGQLVQEKMFSAEQEACTLYDEVDYPEDPPESLDLMQEFDGVPIRQLQDNDVEKAGSSFQDHSFFWLLEHDERLQELRAEYGALPGGDRRMAADLEYHSMPAAQMFRKLVGETAPRDELPGEVVALAIDPGYAPALLTVGTHEILLGRIEEGLELLLSLVDLPGDTEDLHVIIDKAGRFLLDQLDSSRALALYEKAAKLYPDEQLFQAGIAACSPGEAK
;
A
#
# COMPACT_ATOMS: atom_id res chain seq x y z
N MET A 1 22.75 -30.16 -5.21
CA MET A 1 22.92 -29.16 -4.15
C MET A 1 24.05 -28.26 -4.60
N THR A 2 23.73 -27.26 -5.42
CA THR A 2 24.64 -26.17 -5.76
C THR A 2 24.61 -25.23 -4.56
N THR A 3 25.72 -25.18 -3.83
CA THR A 3 25.98 -24.18 -2.79
C THR A 3 26.02 -22.82 -3.49
N GLU A 4 25.02 -21.98 -3.24
CA GLU A 4 25.05 -20.59 -3.69
C GLU A 4 26.21 -19.86 -2.98
N PRO A 5 26.94 -18.98 -3.69
CA PRO A 5 28.04 -18.22 -3.11
C PRO A 5 27.55 -17.31 -1.97
N GLU A 6 28.22 -17.35 -0.82
CA GLU A 6 27.85 -16.60 0.39
C GLU A 6 28.03 -15.07 0.25
N ASN A 7 28.61 -14.58 -0.85
CA ASN A 7 28.76 -13.14 -1.15
C ASN A 7 28.73 -12.91 -2.67
N ILE A 8 27.67 -12.30 -3.18
CA ILE A 8 27.55 -11.92 -4.60
C ILE A 8 27.59 -10.40 -4.76
N CYS A 9 27.94 -9.93 -5.96
CA CYS A 9 27.99 -8.50 -6.24
C CYS A 9 26.64 -7.80 -6.03
N LEU A 10 25.51 -8.50 -6.14
CA LEU A 10 24.20 -7.95 -5.88
C LEU A 10 24.08 -7.32 -4.49
N ASP A 11 24.70 -7.94 -3.48
CA ASP A 11 24.60 -7.54 -2.07
C ASP A 11 25.66 -6.49 -1.69
N CYS A 12 26.31 -5.85 -2.67
CA CYS A 12 27.38 -4.89 -2.47
C CYS A 12 26.87 -3.45 -2.60
N HIS A 13 27.22 -2.56 -1.66
CA HIS A 13 26.91 -1.12 -1.72
C HIS A 13 27.37 -0.44 -3.01
N ALA A 14 28.46 -0.94 -3.60
CA ALA A 14 29.05 -0.42 -4.83
C ALA A 14 28.37 -0.92 -6.11
N PHE A 15 27.47 -1.90 -6.04
CA PHE A 15 26.76 -2.40 -7.21
C PHE A 15 25.59 -1.48 -7.57
N ARG A 16 25.44 -1.16 -8.85
CA ARG A 16 24.28 -0.42 -9.36
C ARG A 16 23.61 -1.17 -10.51
N PRO A 17 22.31 -1.51 -10.38
CA PRO A 17 21.59 -2.20 -11.43
C PRO A 17 21.38 -1.27 -12.63
N VAL A 18 21.54 -1.82 -13.83
CA VAL A 18 21.34 -1.13 -15.11
C VAL A 18 20.16 -1.72 -15.87
N SER A 19 19.91 -3.04 -15.73
CA SER A 19 18.83 -3.72 -16.41
C SER A 19 18.34 -4.95 -15.64
N PHE A 20 17.01 -5.15 -15.69
CA PHE A 20 16.29 -6.27 -15.09
C PHE A 20 15.73 -7.23 -16.15
N ALA A 21 16.45 -7.40 -17.26
CA ALA A 21 15.98 -8.23 -18.36
C ALA A 21 16.10 -9.74 -18.05
N ALA A 22 14.99 -10.47 -18.22
CA ALA A 22 14.95 -11.94 -18.24
C ALA A 22 15.54 -12.63 -16.99
N GLY A 23 15.29 -12.08 -15.80
CA GLY A 23 15.73 -12.66 -14.53
C GLY A 23 17.24 -12.66 -14.31
N LYS A 24 17.98 -11.87 -15.10
CA LYS A 24 19.41 -11.64 -14.91
C LYS A 24 19.61 -10.18 -14.58
N GLU A 25 19.88 -9.91 -13.32
CA GLU A 25 20.23 -8.57 -12.89
C GLU A 25 21.64 -8.25 -13.38
N MET A 26 21.71 -7.22 -14.23
CA MET A 26 22.97 -6.74 -14.78
C MET A 26 23.23 -5.35 -14.23
N GLY A 27 24.47 -5.09 -13.85
CA GLY A 27 24.85 -3.81 -13.28
C GLY A 27 26.32 -3.48 -13.47
N ILE A 28 26.72 -2.36 -12.90
CA ILE A 28 28.10 -1.86 -12.89
C ILE A 28 28.60 -1.73 -11.45
N CYS A 29 29.92 -1.62 -11.30
CA CYS A 29 30.56 -1.32 -10.03
C CYS A 29 30.95 0.16 -9.98
N LEU A 30 30.40 0.91 -9.01
CA LEU A 30 30.72 2.33 -8.81
C LEU A 30 32.16 2.57 -8.33
N LEU A 31 32.86 1.52 -7.87
CA LEU A 31 34.28 1.62 -7.51
C LEU A 31 35.21 1.44 -8.72
N ASP A 32 34.71 1.17 -9.93
CA ASP A 32 35.54 1.18 -11.14
C ASP A 32 35.87 2.64 -11.51
N PRO A 33 37.16 3.07 -11.48
CA PRO A 33 37.54 4.47 -11.68
C PRO A 33 37.12 5.06 -13.03
N VAL A 34 36.74 4.24 -14.00
CA VAL A 34 36.18 4.72 -15.28
C VAL A 34 34.85 5.44 -15.10
N PHE A 35 34.13 5.19 -14.00
CA PHE A 35 32.87 5.86 -13.68
C PHE A 35 33.02 7.09 -12.79
N ASP A 36 34.21 7.37 -12.22
CA ASP A 36 34.48 8.54 -11.38
C ASP A 36 33.95 9.86 -11.98
N PRO A 37 34.13 10.16 -13.29
CA PRO A 37 33.63 11.41 -13.88
C PRO A 37 32.10 11.51 -13.97
N TYR A 38 31.40 10.41 -13.77
CA TYR A 38 29.96 10.26 -13.96
C TYR A 38 29.23 9.94 -12.65
N LEU A 39 29.93 9.78 -11.53
CA LEU A 39 29.34 9.39 -10.25
C LEU A 39 28.23 10.33 -9.81
N ASP A 40 28.39 11.64 -9.96
CA ASP A 40 27.36 12.61 -9.59
C ASP A 40 26.08 12.40 -10.42
N GLU A 41 26.21 12.14 -11.72
CA GLU A 41 25.06 11.87 -12.61
C GLU A 41 24.39 10.54 -12.26
N ILE A 42 25.18 9.49 -12.03
CA ILE A 42 24.68 8.15 -11.71
C ILE A 42 24.02 8.11 -10.32
N ILE A 43 24.63 8.74 -9.32
CA ILE A 43 24.14 8.70 -7.93
C ILE A 43 22.98 9.68 -7.71
N GLU A 44 23.07 10.91 -8.23
CA GLU A 44 22.04 11.93 -7.96
C GLU A 44 20.84 11.84 -8.89
N ARG A 45 21.02 11.36 -10.13
CA ARG A 45 19.97 11.38 -11.17
C ARG A 45 19.56 10.02 -11.67
N ASP A 46 20.21 8.95 -11.20
CA ASP A 46 20.01 7.57 -11.65
C ASP A 46 20.04 7.46 -13.18
N SER A 47 20.96 8.21 -13.81
CA SER A 47 21.08 8.28 -15.26
C SER A 47 22.45 7.79 -15.74
N PHE A 48 22.42 7.01 -16.81
CA PHE A 48 23.61 6.50 -17.50
C PHE A 48 23.83 7.22 -18.85
N ASP A 49 23.09 8.29 -19.15
CA ASP A 49 23.12 8.95 -20.45
C ASP A 49 24.53 9.46 -20.81
N GLY A 50 25.25 10.01 -19.83
CA GLY A 50 26.64 10.47 -20.00
C GLY A 50 27.68 9.36 -20.23
N CYS A 51 27.38 8.11 -19.86
CA CYS A 51 28.35 7.01 -19.85
C CYS A 51 27.83 5.69 -20.47
N GLY A 52 26.74 5.73 -21.23
CA GLY A 52 26.06 4.52 -21.72
C GLY A 52 26.96 3.55 -22.48
N GLN A 53 27.95 4.04 -23.23
CA GLN A 53 28.94 3.17 -23.88
C GLN A 53 29.82 2.41 -22.86
N LEU A 54 30.29 3.09 -21.81
CA LEU A 54 31.09 2.48 -20.74
C LEU A 54 30.26 1.46 -19.96
N VAL A 55 28.98 1.75 -19.73
CA VAL A 55 28.04 0.82 -19.08
C VAL A 55 27.91 -0.46 -19.90
N GLN A 56 27.72 -0.38 -21.21
CA GLN A 56 27.63 -1.57 -22.08
C GLN A 56 28.93 -2.38 -22.09
N GLU A 57 30.08 -1.72 -21.99
CA GLU A 57 31.40 -2.39 -21.98
C GLU A 57 31.73 -3.04 -20.62
N LYS A 58 31.25 -2.46 -19.52
CA LYS A 58 31.63 -2.85 -18.14
C LYS A 58 30.53 -3.57 -17.37
N MET A 59 29.31 -3.66 -17.91
CA MET A 59 28.23 -4.35 -17.24
C MET A 59 28.55 -5.82 -17.00
N PHE A 60 28.18 -6.32 -15.83
CA PHE A 60 28.37 -7.70 -15.42
C PHE A 60 27.13 -8.22 -14.69
N SER A 61 27.09 -9.54 -14.47
CA SER A 61 25.99 -10.20 -13.78
C SER A 61 26.07 -10.00 -12.27
N ALA A 62 24.96 -9.62 -11.64
CA ALA A 62 24.89 -9.40 -10.20
C ALA A 62 25.19 -10.67 -9.39
N GLU A 63 24.92 -11.85 -9.94
CA GLU A 63 25.13 -13.18 -9.33
C GLU A 63 26.60 -13.63 -9.32
N GLN A 64 27.53 -12.82 -9.85
CA GLN A 64 28.95 -13.18 -9.81
C GLN A 64 29.51 -13.08 -8.39
N GLU A 65 30.54 -13.88 -8.11
CA GLU A 65 31.26 -13.87 -6.83
C GLU A 65 31.82 -12.47 -6.54
N ALA A 66 31.57 -12.00 -5.31
CA ALA A 66 31.98 -10.67 -4.89
C ALA A 66 33.51 -10.48 -4.96
N CYS A 67 33.94 -9.28 -5.35
CA CYS A 67 35.36 -8.96 -5.45
C CYS A 67 35.98 -8.62 -4.08
N THR A 68 37.29 -8.40 -4.03
CA THR A 68 37.99 -8.02 -2.79
C THR A 68 37.63 -6.64 -2.22
N LEU A 69 36.86 -5.84 -2.97
CA LEU A 69 36.34 -4.52 -2.57
C LEU A 69 34.86 -4.59 -2.16
N TYR A 70 34.35 -5.79 -1.89
CA TYR A 70 32.99 -6.00 -1.43
C TYR A 70 32.73 -5.25 -0.13
N ASP A 71 31.61 -4.53 -0.10
CA ASP A 71 31.11 -3.80 1.06
C ASP A 71 29.62 -4.14 1.17
N GLU A 72 29.29 -4.97 2.16
CA GLU A 72 27.97 -5.57 2.35
C GLU A 72 26.92 -4.49 2.64
N VAL A 73 25.76 -4.61 1.99
CA VAL A 73 24.61 -3.76 2.31
C VAL A 73 24.10 -4.11 3.71
N ASP A 74 24.33 -3.21 4.67
CA ASP A 74 23.76 -3.28 6.01
C ASP A 74 22.26 -3.02 5.92
N TYR A 75 21.49 -4.10 5.72
CA TYR A 75 20.04 -4.04 5.87
C TYR A 75 19.74 -3.95 7.36
N PRO A 76 19.02 -2.90 7.83
CA PRO A 76 18.58 -2.88 9.21
C PRO A 76 17.79 -4.17 9.50
N GLU A 77 18.20 -4.92 10.53
CA GLU A 77 17.61 -6.22 10.92
C GLU A 77 16.10 -6.11 11.22
N ASP A 78 15.64 -4.90 11.52
CA ASP A 78 14.23 -4.56 11.58
C ASP A 78 13.86 -3.78 10.30
N PRO A 79 12.92 -4.28 9.47
CA PRO A 79 12.29 -3.39 8.51
C PRO A 79 11.77 -2.19 9.29
N PRO A 80 11.96 -0.94 8.82
CA PRO A 80 11.24 0.17 9.44
C PRO A 80 9.78 -0.25 9.51
N GLU A 81 9.19 -0.19 10.72
CA GLU A 81 7.77 -0.49 10.96
C GLU A 81 7.00 -0.06 9.73
N SER A 82 6.41 -1.05 9.03
CA SER A 82 5.77 -0.93 7.72
C SER A 82 5.36 0.51 7.49
N LEU A 83 6.10 1.21 6.63
CA LEU A 83 5.97 2.65 6.36
C LEU A 83 4.51 3.03 6.55
N ASP A 84 4.22 3.63 7.71
CA ASP A 84 2.88 3.72 8.27
C ASP A 84 2.17 4.77 7.42
N LEU A 85 1.67 4.36 6.26
CA LEU A 85 1.00 5.19 5.25
C LEU A 85 -0.28 5.84 5.83
N MET A 86 -0.62 5.50 7.08
CA MET A 86 -1.67 6.14 7.87
C MET A 86 -1.19 7.37 8.67
N GLN A 87 0.11 7.64 8.80
CA GLN A 87 0.63 8.79 9.56
C GLN A 87 0.27 10.16 8.94
N GLU A 88 -0.29 10.22 7.74
CA GLU A 88 -0.74 11.49 7.13
C GLU A 88 -2.13 11.97 7.59
N PHE A 89 -2.88 11.21 8.39
CA PHE A 89 -4.27 11.58 8.75
C PHE A 89 -4.52 11.93 10.21
N ASP A 90 -3.51 11.88 11.08
CA ASP A 90 -3.65 12.31 12.48
C ASP A 90 -4.02 13.81 12.55
N GLY A 91 -5.27 14.07 12.96
CA GLY A 91 -5.79 15.42 13.18
C GLY A 91 -6.41 16.11 11.97
N VAL A 92 -6.73 15.41 10.88
CA VAL A 92 -7.52 16.00 9.78
C VAL A 92 -9.00 16.06 10.21
N PRO A 93 -9.58 17.25 10.46
CA PRO A 93 -11.00 17.35 10.82
C PRO A 93 -11.85 16.85 9.65
N ILE A 94 -12.89 16.05 9.96
CA ILE A 94 -13.91 15.59 9.01
C ILE A 94 -14.35 16.78 8.15
N ARG A 95 -14.05 16.74 6.85
CA ARG A 95 -14.49 17.78 5.93
C ARG A 95 -15.97 17.54 5.68
N GLN A 96 -16.81 18.46 6.16
CA GLN A 96 -18.16 18.58 5.62
C GLN A 96 -18.03 19.08 4.18
N LEU A 97 -18.05 18.16 3.21
CA LEU A 97 -18.30 18.51 1.82
C LEU A 97 -19.74 19.02 1.76
N GLN A 98 -19.88 20.35 1.87
CA GLN A 98 -21.13 21.03 1.58
C GLN A 98 -21.43 20.84 0.10
N ASP A 99 -22.66 20.40 -0.18
CA ASP A 99 -23.32 20.26 -1.48
C ASP A 99 -22.67 21.12 -2.57
N ASN A 100 -21.69 20.57 -3.29
CA ASN A 100 -21.24 21.11 -4.55
C ASN A 100 -22.02 20.37 -5.65
N ASP A 101 -22.59 21.14 -6.57
CA ASP A 101 -23.47 20.73 -7.65
C ASP A 101 -23.11 19.34 -8.24
N VAL A 102 -23.89 18.33 -7.85
CA VAL A 102 -23.78 16.90 -8.26
C VAL A 102 -23.79 16.74 -9.79
N GLU A 103 -24.30 17.73 -10.53
CA GLU A 103 -24.42 17.69 -11.99
C GLU A 103 -23.12 18.02 -12.76
N LYS A 104 -22.02 18.36 -12.07
CA LYS A 104 -20.71 18.67 -12.71
C LYS A 104 -19.51 17.88 -12.16
N ALA A 105 -19.72 17.01 -11.18
CA ALA A 105 -18.67 16.14 -10.66
C ALA A 105 -18.36 15.02 -11.68
N GLY A 106 -17.07 14.74 -11.91
CA GLY A 106 -16.66 13.57 -12.70
C GLY A 106 -16.86 12.28 -11.89
N SER A 107 -16.42 11.13 -12.41
CA SER A 107 -16.46 9.84 -11.70
C SER A 107 -15.34 9.71 -10.64
N SER A 108 -15.08 10.77 -9.88
CA SER A 108 -14.04 10.79 -8.85
C SER A 108 -14.57 10.28 -7.51
N PHE A 109 -13.75 9.51 -6.80
CA PHE A 109 -14.04 9.06 -5.43
C PHE A 109 -14.12 10.20 -4.40
N GLN A 110 -13.58 11.38 -4.72
CA GLN A 110 -13.77 12.56 -3.88
C GLN A 110 -15.23 13.01 -3.87
N ASP A 111 -15.91 12.88 -5.01
CA ASP A 111 -17.25 13.41 -5.23
C ASP A 111 -18.35 12.36 -4.95
N HIS A 112 -18.03 11.07 -5.09
CA HIS A 112 -18.99 9.97 -4.96
C HIS A 112 -18.49 8.88 -3.99
N SER A 113 -19.42 8.22 -3.28
CA SER A 113 -19.09 7.06 -2.46
C SER A 113 -18.66 5.87 -3.32
N PHE A 114 -17.91 4.94 -2.72
CA PHE A 114 -17.53 3.66 -3.29
C PHE A 114 -18.76 2.90 -3.78
N PHE A 115 -19.83 2.83 -2.98
CA PHE A 115 -21.06 2.16 -3.38
C PHE A 115 -21.70 2.81 -4.61
N TRP A 116 -21.73 4.14 -4.67
CA TRP A 116 -22.22 4.86 -5.84
C TRP A 116 -21.35 4.56 -7.07
N LEU A 117 -20.03 4.61 -6.93
CA LEU A 117 -19.10 4.31 -8.02
C LEU A 117 -19.26 2.86 -8.49
N LEU A 118 -19.44 1.90 -7.60
CA LEU A 118 -19.66 0.50 -7.97
C LEU A 118 -20.95 0.31 -8.80
N GLU A 119 -21.94 1.18 -8.63
CA GLU A 119 -23.20 1.18 -9.40
C GLU A 119 -23.14 1.97 -10.71
N HIS A 120 -22.22 2.94 -10.85
CA HIS A 120 -22.24 3.91 -11.94
C HIS A 120 -20.94 3.98 -12.77
N ASP A 121 -19.84 3.43 -12.27
CA ASP A 121 -18.56 3.34 -12.98
C ASP A 121 -18.44 1.99 -13.69
N GLU A 122 -18.48 2.02 -15.03
CA GLU A 122 -18.43 0.82 -15.87
C GLU A 122 -17.16 -0.01 -15.62
N ARG A 123 -16.01 0.64 -15.35
CA ARG A 123 -14.74 -0.06 -15.12
C ARG A 123 -14.79 -0.86 -13.83
N LEU A 124 -15.31 -0.29 -12.74
CA LEU A 124 -15.45 -1.01 -11.47
C LEU A 124 -16.43 -2.19 -11.60
N GLN A 125 -17.51 -2.02 -12.37
CA GLN A 125 -18.47 -3.10 -12.64
C GLN A 125 -17.86 -4.24 -13.43
N GLU A 126 -17.08 -3.92 -14.47
CA GLU A 126 -16.37 -4.91 -15.27
C GLU A 126 -15.36 -5.67 -14.42
N LEU A 127 -14.54 -4.98 -13.64
CA LEU A 127 -13.60 -5.61 -12.70
C LEU A 127 -14.32 -6.52 -11.71
N ARG A 128 -15.42 -6.04 -11.11
CA ARG A 128 -16.23 -6.82 -10.16
C ARG A 128 -16.77 -8.10 -10.80
N ALA A 129 -17.24 -8.00 -12.04
CA ALA A 129 -17.80 -9.13 -12.77
C ALA A 129 -16.71 -10.13 -13.21
N GLU A 130 -15.59 -9.63 -13.73
CA GLU A 130 -14.44 -10.41 -14.18
C GLU A 130 -13.83 -11.19 -13.02
N TYR A 131 -13.42 -10.49 -11.96
CA TYR A 131 -12.76 -11.12 -10.83
C TYR A 131 -13.73 -11.91 -9.97
N GLY A 132 -15.02 -11.54 -9.92
CA GLY A 132 -16.05 -12.31 -9.22
C GLY A 132 -16.19 -13.76 -9.68
N ALA A 133 -15.73 -14.10 -10.90
CA ALA A 133 -15.69 -15.47 -11.42
C ALA A 133 -14.47 -16.29 -10.96
N LEU A 134 -13.46 -15.65 -10.35
CA LEU A 134 -12.21 -16.27 -9.96
C LEU A 134 -12.24 -16.78 -8.50
N PRO A 135 -11.37 -17.76 -8.14
CA PRO A 135 -11.16 -18.18 -6.76
C PRO A 135 -10.73 -17.02 -5.85
N GLY A 136 -11.06 -17.12 -4.55
CA GLY A 136 -10.75 -16.08 -3.56
C GLY A 136 -9.27 -15.66 -3.52
N GLY A 137 -8.34 -16.62 -3.61
CA GLY A 137 -6.89 -16.33 -3.62
C GLY A 137 -6.43 -15.51 -4.83
N ASP A 138 -6.96 -15.81 -6.02
CA ASP A 138 -6.59 -15.10 -7.25
C ASP A 138 -7.12 -13.67 -7.23
N ARG A 139 -8.36 -13.47 -6.76
CA ARG A 139 -8.93 -12.13 -6.56
C ARG A 139 -8.11 -11.32 -5.56
N ARG A 140 -7.73 -11.95 -4.43
CA ARG A 140 -6.94 -11.30 -3.39
C ARG A 140 -5.57 -10.87 -3.89
N MET A 141 -4.88 -11.72 -4.65
CA MET A 141 -3.59 -11.40 -5.26
C MET A 141 -3.68 -10.22 -6.24
N ALA A 142 -4.75 -10.17 -7.04
CA ALA A 142 -4.97 -9.05 -7.95
C ALA A 142 -5.32 -7.75 -7.20
N ALA A 143 -6.15 -7.83 -6.16
CA ALA A 143 -6.49 -6.70 -5.32
C ALA A 143 -5.24 -6.12 -4.62
N ASP A 144 -4.37 -6.98 -4.09
CA ASP A 144 -3.11 -6.61 -3.46
C ASP A 144 -2.17 -5.85 -4.41
N LEU A 145 -2.03 -6.36 -5.64
CA LEU A 145 -1.26 -5.71 -6.69
C LEU A 145 -1.79 -4.29 -6.99
N GLU A 146 -3.10 -4.15 -7.19
CA GLU A 146 -3.71 -2.84 -7.47
C GLU A 146 -3.57 -1.87 -6.28
N TYR A 147 -3.75 -2.37 -5.06
CA TYR A 147 -3.61 -1.59 -3.83
C TYR A 147 -2.21 -0.98 -3.69
N HIS A 148 -1.16 -1.75 -3.98
CA HIS A 148 0.23 -1.32 -3.81
C HIS A 148 0.85 -0.65 -5.04
N SER A 149 0.41 -1.00 -6.25
CA SER A 149 1.00 -0.46 -7.49
C SER A 149 0.61 0.99 -7.76
N MET A 150 -0.59 1.42 -7.37
CA MET A 150 -1.05 2.77 -7.68
C MET A 150 -0.27 3.88 -6.96
N PRO A 151 0.04 3.77 -5.64
CA PRO A 151 0.94 4.71 -4.97
C PRO A 151 2.29 4.81 -5.68
N ALA A 152 2.88 3.69 -6.09
CA ALA A 152 4.13 3.67 -6.85
C ALA A 152 3.97 4.40 -8.19
N ALA A 153 2.91 4.12 -8.95
CA ALA A 153 2.63 4.79 -10.22
C ALA A 153 2.41 6.30 -10.08
N GLN A 154 1.81 6.76 -8.97
CA GLN A 154 1.66 8.18 -8.66
C GLN A 154 3.01 8.84 -8.36
N MET A 155 3.87 8.18 -7.59
CA MET A 155 5.22 8.67 -7.32
C MET A 155 6.03 8.82 -8.61
N PHE A 156 6.00 7.81 -9.49
CA PHE A 156 6.65 7.87 -10.80
C PHE A 156 6.13 9.02 -11.66
N ARG A 157 4.81 9.17 -11.79
CA ARG A 157 4.21 10.28 -12.56
C ARG A 157 4.65 11.64 -12.04
N LYS A 158 4.68 11.81 -10.71
CA LYS A 158 5.15 13.04 -10.08
C LYS A 158 6.62 13.32 -10.43
N LEU A 159 7.48 12.30 -10.47
CA LEU A 159 8.89 12.44 -10.85
C LEU A 159 9.05 12.86 -12.32
N VAL A 160 8.24 12.32 -13.24
CA VAL A 160 8.30 12.67 -14.67
C VAL A 160 7.47 13.91 -15.05
N GLY A 161 6.84 14.57 -14.08
CA GLY A 161 6.04 15.77 -14.30
C GLY A 161 4.69 15.51 -14.97
N GLU A 162 4.21 14.26 -14.95
CA GLU A 162 2.88 13.89 -15.42
C GLU A 162 1.82 14.10 -14.34
N THR A 163 0.70 14.69 -14.74
CA THR A 163 -0.47 14.85 -13.85
C THR A 163 -1.38 13.65 -13.97
N ALA A 164 -1.85 13.13 -12.84
CA ALA A 164 -2.86 12.09 -12.83
C ALA A 164 -4.15 12.54 -13.56
N PRO A 165 -4.83 11.64 -14.29
CA PRO A 165 -6.16 11.91 -14.81
C PRO A 165 -7.11 12.30 -13.66
N ARG A 166 -8.01 13.25 -13.92
CA ARG A 166 -8.97 13.72 -12.90
C ARG A 166 -9.92 12.62 -12.43
N ASP A 167 -10.22 11.68 -13.32
CA ASP A 167 -11.15 10.58 -13.10
C ASP A 167 -10.41 9.27 -12.75
N GLU A 168 -9.12 9.35 -12.37
CA GLU A 168 -8.39 8.18 -11.92
C GLU A 168 -8.88 7.75 -10.54
N LEU A 169 -9.41 6.53 -10.49
CA LEU A 169 -9.86 5.92 -9.25
C LEU A 169 -8.68 5.48 -8.39
N PRO A 170 -8.74 5.71 -7.06
CA PRO A 170 -7.71 5.24 -6.15
C PRO A 170 -7.52 3.71 -6.17
N GLY A 171 -6.30 3.25 -5.89
CA GLY A 171 -5.91 1.84 -5.97
C GLY A 171 -6.68 1.00 -4.97
N GLU A 172 -6.96 1.55 -3.79
CA GLU A 172 -7.82 0.96 -2.78
C GLU A 172 -9.27 0.77 -3.23
N VAL A 173 -9.81 1.71 -4.02
CA VAL A 173 -11.17 1.63 -4.59
C VAL A 173 -11.22 0.52 -5.64
N VAL A 174 -10.19 0.45 -6.48
CA VAL A 174 -10.05 -0.59 -7.52
C VAL A 174 -9.86 -1.97 -6.87
N ALA A 175 -8.99 -2.08 -5.88
CA ALA A 175 -8.73 -3.30 -5.14
C ALA A 175 -9.99 -3.84 -4.47
N LEU A 176 -10.81 -2.96 -3.87
CA LEU A 176 -12.07 -3.36 -3.23
C LEU A 176 -13.15 -3.78 -4.24
N ALA A 177 -13.12 -3.24 -5.46
CA ALA A 177 -13.96 -3.72 -6.55
C ALA A 177 -13.53 -5.15 -6.98
N ILE A 178 -12.24 -5.41 -7.11
CA ILE A 178 -11.67 -6.72 -7.48
C ILE A 178 -11.97 -7.80 -6.42
N ASP A 179 -11.62 -7.56 -5.16
CA ASP A 179 -11.92 -8.45 -4.04
C ASP A 179 -12.66 -7.70 -2.93
N PRO A 180 -14.00 -7.88 -2.79
CA PRO A 180 -14.75 -7.29 -1.67
C PRO A 180 -14.31 -7.77 -0.30
N GLY A 181 -13.59 -8.89 -0.21
CA GLY A 181 -13.07 -9.42 1.04
C GLY A 181 -11.64 -8.99 1.34
N TYR A 182 -11.07 -8.06 0.57
CA TYR A 182 -9.70 -7.60 0.79
C TYR A 182 -9.64 -6.62 1.96
N ALA A 183 -9.25 -7.13 3.12
CA ALA A 183 -9.28 -6.41 4.40
C ALA A 183 -8.53 -5.06 4.40
N PRO A 184 -7.34 -4.92 3.78
CA PRO A 184 -6.66 -3.63 3.71
C PRO A 184 -7.47 -2.57 2.96
N ALA A 185 -8.09 -2.93 1.83
CA ALA A 185 -8.92 -2.00 1.09
C ALA A 185 -10.24 -1.66 1.80
N LEU A 186 -10.86 -2.63 2.51
CA LEU A 186 -12.02 -2.35 3.37
C LEU A 186 -11.69 -1.32 4.45
N LEU A 187 -10.54 -1.44 5.11
CA LEU A 187 -10.06 -0.45 6.07
C LEU A 187 -9.86 0.92 5.39
N THR A 188 -9.05 0.99 4.33
CA THR A 188 -8.67 2.26 3.71
C THR A 188 -9.84 2.98 3.05
N VAL A 189 -10.69 2.27 2.29
CA VAL A 189 -11.88 2.89 1.68
C VAL A 189 -12.87 3.29 2.78
N GLY A 190 -13.10 2.44 3.78
CA GLY A 190 -14.01 2.74 4.89
C GLY A 190 -13.60 3.99 5.69
N THR A 191 -12.30 4.16 5.98
CA THR A 191 -11.79 5.36 6.66
C THR A 191 -11.88 6.59 5.76
N HIS A 192 -11.54 6.48 4.47
CA HIS A 192 -11.67 7.58 3.51
C HIS A 192 -13.11 8.08 3.37
N GLU A 193 -14.09 7.18 3.30
CA GLU A 193 -15.51 7.54 3.27
C GLU A 193 -15.90 8.39 4.48
N ILE A 194 -15.47 7.98 5.68
CA ILE A 194 -15.71 8.72 6.93
C ILE A 194 -15.04 10.09 6.90
N LEU A 195 -13.78 10.18 6.46
CA LEU A 195 -13.05 11.45 6.37
C LEU A 195 -13.68 12.44 5.38
N LEU A 196 -14.35 11.93 4.34
CA LEU A 196 -15.11 12.70 3.35
C LEU A 196 -16.54 13.03 3.83
N GLY A 197 -16.91 12.63 5.04
CA GLY A 197 -18.21 12.90 5.66
C GLY A 197 -19.31 11.88 5.33
N ARG A 198 -18.98 10.80 4.63
CA ARG A 198 -19.89 9.70 4.25
C ARG A 198 -19.81 8.60 5.30
N ILE A 199 -20.27 8.98 6.50
CA ILE A 199 -20.06 8.21 7.73
C ILE A 199 -20.71 6.83 7.65
N GLU A 200 -21.91 6.74 7.08
CA GLU A 200 -22.73 5.54 7.12
C GLU A 200 -22.17 4.48 6.15
N GLU A 201 -21.77 4.91 4.95
CA GLU A 201 -21.10 4.09 3.96
C GLU A 201 -19.74 3.59 4.47
N GLY A 202 -18.94 4.47 5.10
CA GLY A 202 -17.66 4.06 5.67
C GLY A 202 -17.81 3.08 6.83
N LEU A 203 -18.81 3.26 7.70
CA LEU A 203 -19.12 2.32 8.77
C LEU A 203 -19.58 0.97 8.24
N GLU A 204 -20.34 0.93 7.15
CA GLU A 204 -20.74 -0.32 6.51
C GLU A 204 -19.52 -1.14 6.08
N LEU A 205 -18.53 -0.48 5.46
CA LEU A 205 -17.27 -1.12 5.06
C LEU A 205 -16.46 -1.59 6.27
N LEU A 206 -16.23 -0.74 7.28
CA LEU A 206 -15.44 -1.11 8.45
C LEU A 206 -16.10 -2.22 9.28
N LEU A 207 -17.43 -2.21 9.41
CA LEU A 207 -18.15 -3.26 10.14
C LEU A 207 -18.12 -4.60 9.39
N SER A 208 -17.94 -4.62 8.06
CA SER A 208 -17.83 -5.86 7.30
C SER A 208 -16.53 -6.63 7.56
N LEU A 209 -15.51 -5.98 8.15
CA LEU A 209 -14.24 -6.64 8.51
C LEU A 209 -14.47 -7.84 9.44
N VAL A 210 -15.46 -7.79 10.34
CA VAL A 210 -15.74 -8.89 11.27
C VAL A 210 -16.43 -10.09 10.60
N ASP A 211 -16.94 -9.92 9.38
CA ASP A 211 -17.58 -10.98 8.61
C ASP A 211 -16.57 -11.74 7.73
N LEU A 212 -15.31 -11.30 7.69
CA LEU A 212 -14.24 -11.97 6.94
C LEU A 212 -13.81 -13.29 7.60
N PRO A 213 -13.27 -14.25 6.82
CA PRO A 213 -12.70 -15.48 7.36
C PRO A 213 -11.59 -15.19 8.38
N GLY A 214 -11.62 -15.88 9.52
CA GLY A 214 -10.67 -15.64 10.62
C GLY A 214 -9.22 -16.02 10.33
N ASP A 215 -8.96 -16.73 9.23
CA ASP A 215 -7.63 -17.01 8.68
C ASP A 215 -7.15 -15.94 7.68
N THR A 216 -7.91 -14.85 7.51
CA THR A 216 -7.46 -13.68 6.74
C THR A 216 -6.24 -13.07 7.42
N GLU A 217 -5.20 -12.85 6.61
CA GLU A 217 -3.95 -12.24 7.05
C GLU A 217 -4.18 -10.91 7.76
N ASP A 218 -3.50 -10.73 8.89
CA ASP A 218 -3.54 -9.55 9.75
C ASP A 218 -4.94 -9.06 10.15
N LEU A 219 -5.98 -9.88 10.02
CA LEU A 219 -7.37 -9.45 10.23
C LEU A 219 -7.58 -8.80 11.60
N HIS A 220 -6.99 -9.36 12.66
CA HIS A 220 -7.10 -8.81 14.01
C HIS A 220 -6.43 -7.45 14.15
N VAL A 221 -5.27 -7.24 13.51
CA VAL A 221 -4.57 -5.96 13.47
C VAL A 221 -5.40 -4.93 12.68
N ILE A 222 -5.97 -5.33 11.55
CA ILE A 222 -6.80 -4.47 10.69
C ILE A 222 -8.07 -4.04 11.41
N ILE A 223 -8.76 -4.95 12.11
CA ILE A 223 -9.94 -4.62 12.92
C ILE A 223 -9.56 -3.66 14.06
N ASP A 224 -8.41 -3.87 14.73
CA ASP A 224 -7.96 -2.95 15.77
C ASP A 224 -7.66 -1.55 15.22
N LYS A 225 -6.99 -1.46 14.06
CA LYS A 225 -6.75 -0.20 13.36
C LYS A 225 -8.07 0.53 13.04
N ALA A 226 -9.06 -0.19 12.51
CA ALA A 226 -10.39 0.37 12.27
C ALA A 226 -11.05 0.88 13.56
N GLY A 227 -10.97 0.11 14.64
CA GLY A 227 -11.52 0.48 15.95
C GLY A 227 -10.91 1.75 16.54
N ARG A 228 -9.57 1.88 16.48
CA ARG A 228 -8.86 3.10 16.92
C ARG A 228 -9.24 4.31 16.07
N PHE A 229 -9.27 4.16 14.75
CA PHE A 229 -9.72 5.24 13.87
C PHE A 229 -11.13 5.73 14.25
N LEU A 230 -12.07 4.83 14.55
CA LEU A 230 -13.43 5.19 14.98
C LEU A 230 -13.45 5.93 16.33
N LEU A 231 -12.54 5.58 17.25
CA LEU A 231 -12.36 6.32 18.51
C LEU A 231 -11.85 7.74 18.27
N ASP A 232 -10.87 7.89 17.39
CA ASP A 232 -10.20 9.16 17.14
C ASP A 232 -11.06 10.13 16.33
N GLN A 233 -11.82 9.62 15.35
CA GLN A 233 -12.55 10.46 14.38
C GLN A 233 -14.04 10.63 14.71
N LEU A 234 -14.66 9.66 15.38
CA LEU A 234 -16.10 9.68 15.64
C LEU A 234 -16.41 9.68 17.14
N ASP A 235 -16.78 8.53 17.66
CA ASP A 235 -17.17 8.37 19.06
C ASP A 235 -16.97 6.93 19.54
N SER A 236 -16.88 6.82 20.86
CA SER A 236 -16.63 5.54 21.54
C SER A 236 -17.73 4.50 21.31
N SER A 237 -18.97 4.89 20.99
CA SER A 237 -20.05 3.91 20.78
C SER A 237 -19.90 3.14 19.48
N ARG A 238 -19.42 3.78 18.41
CA ARG A 238 -19.18 3.13 17.12
C ARG A 238 -17.98 2.20 17.16
N ALA A 239 -16.88 2.65 17.76
CA ALA A 239 -15.72 1.81 18.01
C ALA A 239 -16.07 0.61 18.90
N LEU A 240 -16.83 0.83 19.98
CA LEU A 240 -17.27 -0.22 20.88
C LEU A 240 -18.10 -1.28 20.13
N ALA A 241 -19.00 -0.87 19.23
CA ALA A 241 -19.81 -1.80 18.46
C ALA A 241 -18.95 -2.71 17.56
N LEU A 242 -17.88 -2.18 16.95
CA LEU A 242 -16.93 -2.98 16.16
C LEU A 242 -16.17 -3.97 17.06
N TYR A 243 -15.57 -3.48 18.15
CA TYR A 243 -14.79 -4.32 19.06
C TYR A 243 -15.63 -5.39 19.76
N GLU A 244 -16.86 -5.08 20.19
CA GLU A 244 -17.76 -6.07 20.80
C GLU A 244 -18.16 -7.18 19.81
N LYS A 245 -18.35 -6.85 18.53
CA LYS A 245 -18.60 -7.86 17.50
C LYS A 245 -17.37 -8.73 17.29
N ALA A 246 -16.19 -8.11 17.15
CA ALA A 246 -14.94 -8.84 16.97
C ALA A 246 -14.63 -9.76 18.16
N ALA A 247 -14.76 -9.26 19.40
CA ALA A 247 -14.51 -10.02 20.63
C ALA A 247 -15.47 -11.23 20.81
N LYS A 248 -16.67 -11.18 20.26
CA LYS A 248 -17.59 -12.35 20.26
C LYS A 248 -17.10 -13.47 19.36
N LEU A 249 -16.46 -13.12 18.24
CA LEU A 249 -15.93 -14.09 17.27
C LEU A 249 -14.54 -14.59 17.69
N TYR A 250 -13.75 -13.72 18.31
CA TYR A 250 -12.36 -13.96 18.71
C TYR A 250 -12.19 -13.68 20.21
N PRO A 251 -12.74 -14.53 21.10
CA PRO A 251 -12.77 -14.26 22.54
C PRO A 251 -11.38 -14.27 23.20
N ASP A 252 -10.42 -14.97 22.61
CA ASP A 252 -9.05 -15.07 23.12
C ASP A 252 -8.12 -13.95 22.61
N GLU A 253 -8.61 -13.10 21.69
CA GLU A 253 -7.82 -12.00 21.12
C GLU A 253 -7.80 -10.81 22.08
N GLN A 254 -6.62 -10.52 22.64
CA GLN A 254 -6.45 -9.50 23.67
C GLN A 254 -6.58 -8.09 23.09
N LEU A 255 -6.27 -7.89 21.80
CA LEU A 255 -6.41 -6.59 21.14
C LEU A 255 -7.84 -6.06 21.24
N PHE A 256 -8.85 -6.91 21.05
CA PHE A 256 -10.24 -6.48 21.11
C PHE A 256 -10.71 -6.16 22.53
N GLN A 257 -10.20 -6.88 23.54
CA GLN A 257 -10.49 -6.56 24.94
C GLN A 257 -9.88 -5.20 25.33
N ALA A 258 -8.66 -4.92 24.87
CA ALA A 258 -8.02 -3.61 25.06
C ALA A 258 -8.82 -2.49 24.37
N GLY A 259 -9.30 -2.71 23.15
CA GLY A 259 -10.17 -1.78 22.42
C GLY A 259 -11.48 -1.48 23.16
N ILE A 260 -12.18 -2.50 23.67
CA ILE A 260 -13.39 -2.32 24.50
C ILE A 260 -13.10 -1.48 25.74
N ALA A 261 -12.00 -1.75 26.43
CA ALA A 261 -11.60 -1.00 27.60
C ALA A 261 -11.32 0.47 27.27
N ALA A 262 -10.69 0.75 26.12
CA ALA A 262 -10.44 2.11 25.64
C ALA A 262 -11.72 2.87 25.26
N CYS A 263 -12.77 2.16 24.82
CA CYS A 263 -14.08 2.76 24.52
C CYS A 263 -14.89 3.13 25.77
N SER A 264 -14.52 2.60 26.94
CA SER A 264 -15.18 2.94 28.20
C SER A 264 -14.53 4.19 28.79
N PRO A 265 -15.26 5.26 29.12
CA PRO A 265 -14.69 6.39 29.84
C PRO A 265 -14.20 5.86 31.19
N GLY A 266 -12.88 5.78 31.37
CA GLY A 266 -12.30 5.43 32.64
C GLY A 266 -12.81 6.41 33.70
N GLU A 267 -13.47 5.89 34.73
CA GLU A 267 -13.49 6.54 36.03
C GLU A 267 -12.02 6.71 36.45
N ALA A 268 -11.45 7.87 36.13
CA ALA A 268 -10.16 8.27 36.66
C ALA A 268 -10.30 8.33 38.19
N LYS A 269 -9.70 7.36 38.87
CA LYS A 269 -9.41 7.42 40.30
C LYS A 269 -8.24 8.36 40.56
#